data_AF-A0A8S2VDY4-F1
#
_entry.id   AF-A0A8S2VDY4-F1
#
_cell.length_a   1.000
_cell.length_b   1.000
_cell.length_c   1.000
_cell.angle_alpha   90.00
_cell.angle_beta   90.00
_cell.angle_gamma   90.00
#
_symmetry.space_group_name_H-M   'P 1'
#
loop_
_entity.id
_entity.type
_entity.pdbx_description
1 polymer ?
#
loop_
_entity_poly.entity_id
_entity_poly.type
_entity_poly.pdbx_seq_one_letter_code
_entity_poly.pdbx_strand_id
1 'polypeptide(L)'
;KDEINFVKSLRQFEYAVEMLNVSVTSSTKEQLQQLCSKTIDNSQDFTDSIYISIEQREKLLEFHKNLQEQLAEIIEITTNTNDTGFSLRNDVLPLSIQTIQQLARNFRKHLEQMALYRASEFFRTHDENVLLNEIKTYSLAGRLDLLQEAIDNFREQADIAIELSKLLKHISACDQLQVSSEYHDLVFQNLSNMIIASAQSVAAHSTSRVPKENLDVLCRFWEQQINDFSILVKEIQDVIEGRGEKNVYLSLPRPGKHGTTSKAGFKPTKLDSDEQAKIAKAGLEMKLVTSEMDAEAEKWDEPQSEIAKRAKNMSSMAFSMYLFTRGEGTLRTTQDLFTQAYYFVEEGARLSAIAHEFANQIPNKNARQDILTQLERIPLMCHQLKLKLKTPVSGKISTFSKVDTVICETRDLMNAVARLCTNVFVCQSKYSIVDYRTTSSNHNYVRPPVPSVKWNRTTTMERDDRMESKPERTMRSSSLQRPSNYLPNYDCI
;
A
#
# COMPACT_ATOMS: atom_id res chain seq x y z
N LYS A 1 3.51 0.35 -27.19
CA LYS A 1 2.18 0.33 -26.53
C LYS A 1 2.45 -0.26 -25.18
N ASP A 2 2.42 0.53 -24.11
CA ASP A 2 2.73 0.02 -22.78
C ASP A 2 1.61 -0.93 -22.35
N GLU A 3 1.90 -2.22 -22.40
CA GLU A 3 0.99 -3.27 -22.01
C GLU A 3 0.81 -3.20 -20.49
N ILE A 4 -0.36 -2.72 -20.07
CA ILE A 4 -0.68 -2.55 -18.65
C ILE A 4 -0.96 -3.94 -18.08
N ASN A 5 -0.14 -4.39 -17.14
CA ASN A 5 -0.30 -5.69 -16.49
C ASN A 5 -1.61 -5.79 -15.69
N PHE A 6 -1.97 -7.03 -15.29
CA PHE A 6 -3.19 -7.31 -14.53
C PHE A 6 -3.36 -6.41 -13.29
N VAL A 7 -2.37 -6.35 -12.39
CA VAL A 7 -2.47 -5.58 -11.13
C VAL A 7 -2.74 -4.10 -11.37
N LYS A 8 -2.10 -3.47 -12.37
CA LYS A 8 -2.35 -2.06 -12.70
C LYS A 8 -3.74 -1.85 -13.28
N SER A 9 -4.20 -2.74 -14.16
CA SER A 9 -5.53 -2.67 -14.77
C SER A 9 -6.62 -2.85 -13.71
N LEU A 10 -6.44 -3.79 -12.79
CA LEU A 10 -7.35 -4.00 -11.67
C LEU A 10 -7.41 -2.77 -10.74
N ARG A 11 -6.28 -2.13 -10.43
CA ARG A 11 -6.28 -0.88 -9.63
C ARG A 11 -7.07 0.25 -10.31
N GLN A 12 -6.95 0.37 -11.63
CA GLN A 12 -7.73 1.35 -12.40
C GLN A 12 -9.23 1.03 -12.34
N PHE A 13 -9.58 -0.25 -12.44
CA PHE A 13 -10.96 -0.71 -12.27
C PHE A 13 -11.50 -0.45 -10.86
N GLU A 14 -10.78 -0.82 -9.81
CA GLU A 14 -11.15 -0.58 -8.41
C GLU A 14 -11.37 0.92 -8.13
N TYR A 15 -10.48 1.78 -8.65
CA TYR A 15 -10.62 3.24 -8.54
C TYR A 15 -11.86 3.75 -9.27
N ALA A 16 -12.12 3.29 -10.50
CA ALA A 16 -13.29 3.70 -11.26
C ALA A 16 -14.60 3.27 -10.58
N VAL A 17 -14.60 2.08 -9.95
CA VAL A 17 -15.74 1.58 -9.16
C VAL A 17 -15.96 2.47 -7.92
N GLU A 18 -14.91 2.88 -7.23
CA GLU A 18 -15.01 3.76 -6.06
C GLU A 18 -15.59 5.14 -6.41
N MET A 19 -15.25 5.66 -7.59
CA MET A 19 -15.77 6.94 -8.09
C MET A 19 -17.29 6.95 -8.35
N LEU A 20 -17.94 5.77 -8.46
CA LEU A 20 -19.39 5.68 -8.56
C LEU A 20 -20.13 6.22 -7.33
N ASN A 21 -19.47 6.27 -6.16
CA ASN A 21 -20.03 6.88 -4.95
C ASN A 21 -20.20 8.40 -5.07
N VAL A 22 -19.44 9.05 -5.96
CA VAL A 22 -19.37 10.52 -6.05
C VAL A 22 -20.21 11.06 -7.21
N SER A 23 -20.15 10.41 -8.38
CA SER A 23 -20.94 10.82 -9.54
C SER A 23 -21.16 9.66 -10.50
N VAL A 24 -22.41 9.48 -10.95
CA VAL A 24 -22.77 8.48 -11.95
C VAL A 24 -23.15 9.20 -13.24
N THR A 25 -22.34 9.04 -14.28
CA THR A 25 -22.64 9.51 -15.64
C THR A 25 -22.78 8.34 -16.61
N SER A 26 -23.32 8.55 -17.81
CA SER A 26 -23.35 7.51 -18.86
C SER A 26 -21.92 7.12 -19.30
N SER A 27 -21.04 8.10 -19.48
CA SER A 27 -19.64 7.89 -19.86
C SER A 27 -18.85 7.04 -18.85
N THR A 28 -19.16 7.12 -17.56
CA THR A 28 -18.50 6.30 -16.53
C THR A 28 -18.86 4.82 -16.62
N LYS A 29 -20.04 4.47 -17.16
CA LYS A 29 -20.49 3.07 -17.29
C LYS A 29 -19.74 2.33 -18.39
N GLU A 30 -19.60 2.96 -19.56
CA GLU A 30 -18.83 2.41 -20.67
C GLU A 30 -17.36 2.22 -20.29
N GLN A 31 -16.78 3.19 -19.58
CA GLN A 31 -15.42 3.10 -19.07
C GLN A 31 -15.24 1.92 -18.10
N LEU A 32 -16.20 1.68 -17.20
CA LEU A 32 -16.15 0.55 -16.26
C LEU A 32 -16.21 -0.80 -16.96
N GLN A 33 -17.08 -0.94 -17.97
CA GLN A 33 -17.15 -2.16 -18.78
C GLN A 33 -15.82 -2.41 -19.50
N GLN A 34 -15.23 -1.38 -20.10
CA GLN A 34 -13.92 -1.50 -20.76
C GLN A 34 -12.80 -1.89 -19.78
N LEU A 35 -12.76 -1.29 -18.58
CA LEU A 35 -11.76 -1.61 -17.56
C LEU A 35 -11.94 -3.03 -17.00
N CYS A 36 -13.19 -3.48 -16.84
CA CYS A 36 -13.50 -4.86 -16.45
C CYS A 36 -13.04 -5.86 -17.52
N SER A 37 -13.42 -5.66 -18.79
CA SER A 37 -12.97 -6.48 -19.91
C SER A 37 -11.44 -6.53 -19.98
N LYS A 38 -10.77 -5.39 -19.89
CA LYS A 38 -9.30 -5.32 -19.89
C LYS A 38 -8.66 -6.07 -18.71
N THR A 39 -9.29 -6.04 -17.54
CA THR A 39 -8.81 -6.76 -16.35
C THR A 39 -8.93 -8.27 -16.55
N ILE A 40 -10.02 -8.73 -17.16
CA ILE A 40 -10.24 -10.13 -17.55
C ILE A 40 -9.24 -10.54 -18.64
N ASP A 41 -9.07 -9.73 -19.68
CA ASP A 41 -8.14 -9.99 -20.79
C ASP A 41 -6.70 -10.16 -20.27
N ASN A 42 -6.26 -9.28 -19.37
CA ASN A 42 -4.92 -9.38 -18.76
C ASN A 42 -4.74 -10.58 -17.83
N SER A 43 -5.81 -11.28 -17.46
CA SER A 43 -5.73 -12.54 -16.71
C SER A 43 -5.79 -13.77 -17.61
N GLN A 44 -5.98 -13.61 -18.93
CA GLN A 44 -6.07 -14.74 -19.86
C GLN A 44 -4.77 -15.54 -19.97
N ASP A 45 -3.62 -14.90 -19.76
CA ASP A 45 -2.34 -15.62 -19.71
C ASP A 45 -2.33 -16.74 -18.65
N PHE A 46 -3.13 -16.60 -17.58
CA PHE A 46 -3.30 -17.66 -16.59
C PHE A 46 -4.27 -18.75 -17.04
N THR A 47 -5.33 -18.42 -17.77
CA THR A 47 -6.25 -19.43 -18.30
C THR A 47 -5.63 -20.20 -19.46
N ASP A 48 -4.80 -19.55 -20.27
CA ASP A 48 -4.20 -20.14 -21.45
C ASP A 48 -2.92 -20.91 -21.13
N SER A 49 -2.33 -20.66 -19.97
CA SER A 49 -1.16 -21.39 -19.51
C SER A 49 -1.45 -22.88 -19.37
N ILE A 50 -0.71 -23.69 -20.14
CA ILE A 50 -0.74 -25.16 -20.10
C ILE A 50 -0.37 -25.72 -18.73
N TYR A 51 0.35 -24.91 -17.94
CA TYR A 51 0.83 -25.29 -16.64
C TYR A 51 -0.22 -25.06 -15.55
N ILE A 52 -1.31 -24.33 -15.79
CA ILE A 52 -2.39 -24.17 -14.81
C ILE A 52 -3.39 -25.33 -14.88
N SER A 53 -3.71 -25.90 -13.70
CA SER A 53 -4.63 -27.05 -13.62
C SER A 53 -6.05 -26.65 -14.01
N ILE A 54 -6.84 -27.65 -14.44
CA ILE A 54 -8.23 -27.44 -14.87
C ILE A 54 -9.07 -26.82 -13.74
N GLU A 55 -8.93 -27.32 -12.50
CA GLU A 55 -9.66 -26.79 -11.34
C GLU A 55 -9.36 -25.30 -11.07
N GLN A 56 -8.09 -24.89 -11.19
CA GLN A 56 -7.70 -23.49 -10.99
C GLN A 56 -8.22 -22.61 -12.14
N ARG A 57 -8.20 -23.12 -13.38
CA ARG A 57 -8.78 -22.45 -14.54
C ARG A 57 -10.28 -22.24 -14.39
N GLU A 58 -11.02 -23.24 -13.91
CA GLU A 58 -12.46 -23.13 -13.64
C GLU A 58 -12.76 -22.05 -12.59
N LYS A 59 -11.97 -22.00 -11.51
CA LYS A 59 -12.08 -20.94 -10.48
C LYS A 59 -11.82 -19.54 -11.06
N LEU A 60 -10.86 -19.38 -11.97
CA LEU A 60 -10.61 -18.10 -12.65
C LEU A 60 -11.79 -17.67 -13.53
N LEU A 61 -12.36 -18.61 -14.29
CA LEU A 61 -13.53 -18.35 -15.12
C LEU A 61 -14.76 -17.99 -14.26
N GLU A 62 -14.88 -18.59 -13.07
CA GLU A 62 -15.90 -18.19 -12.10
C GLU A 62 -15.69 -16.75 -11.61
N PHE A 63 -14.45 -16.33 -11.32
CA PHE A 63 -14.15 -14.93 -11.01
C PHE A 63 -14.49 -13.97 -12.15
N HIS A 64 -14.18 -14.35 -13.40
CA HIS A 64 -14.54 -13.54 -14.58
C HIS A 64 -16.06 -13.33 -14.66
N LYS A 65 -16.82 -14.43 -14.54
CA LYS A 65 -18.28 -14.41 -14.56
C LYS A 65 -18.84 -13.56 -13.41
N ASN A 66 -18.39 -13.79 -12.18
CA ASN A 66 -18.88 -13.08 -10.99
C ASN A 66 -18.60 -11.57 -11.08
N LEU A 67 -17.44 -11.16 -11.59
CA LEU A 67 -17.12 -9.75 -11.81
C LEU A 67 -18.03 -9.11 -12.87
N GLN A 68 -18.31 -9.81 -13.97
CA GLN A 68 -19.20 -9.34 -15.02
C GLN A 68 -20.65 -9.22 -14.56
N GLU A 69 -21.16 -10.23 -13.84
CA GLU A 69 -22.53 -10.24 -13.30
C GLU A 69 -22.73 -9.11 -12.28
N GLN A 70 -21.79 -8.94 -11.35
CA GLN A 70 -21.85 -7.88 -10.35
C GLN A 70 -21.71 -6.49 -10.98
N LEU A 71 -20.89 -6.34 -12.02
CA LEU A 71 -20.82 -5.09 -12.76
C LEU A 71 -22.13 -4.78 -13.50
N ALA A 72 -22.76 -5.80 -14.09
CA ALA A 72 -24.06 -5.64 -14.76
C ALA A 72 -25.15 -5.19 -13.77
N GLU A 73 -25.18 -5.78 -12.57
CA GLU A 73 -26.08 -5.39 -11.49
C GLU A 73 -25.88 -3.91 -11.08
N ILE A 74 -24.63 -3.48 -10.89
CA ILE A 74 -24.29 -2.07 -10.59
C ILE A 74 -24.74 -1.13 -11.72
N ILE A 75 -24.55 -1.53 -12.97
CA ILE A 75 -24.99 -0.75 -14.14
C ILE A 75 -26.52 -0.64 -14.16
N GLU A 76 -27.25 -1.70 -13.85
CA GLU A 76 -28.71 -1.72 -13.80
C GLU A 76 -29.26 -0.81 -12.68
N ILE A 77 -28.71 -0.93 -11.47
CA ILE A 77 -29.05 -0.08 -10.31
C ILE A 77 -28.84 1.39 -10.65
N THR A 78 -27.78 1.70 -11.40
CA THR A 78 -27.46 3.07 -11.81
C THR A 78 -28.25 3.56 -13.03
N THR A 79 -28.93 2.70 -13.79
CA THR A 79 -29.81 3.09 -14.92
C THR A 79 -31.27 3.26 -14.53
N ASN A 80 -31.77 2.51 -13.55
CA ASN A 80 -33.19 2.53 -13.17
C ASN A 80 -33.56 3.78 -12.36
N THR A 81 -33.75 4.91 -13.05
CA THR A 81 -34.27 6.17 -12.49
C THR A 81 -35.78 6.26 -12.65
N ASN A 82 -36.52 5.85 -11.61
CA ASN A 82 -37.87 6.35 -11.34
C ASN A 82 -37.85 7.02 -9.95
N ASP A 83 -38.57 8.12 -9.77
CA ASP A 83 -38.54 9.01 -8.59
C ASP A 83 -38.77 8.34 -7.22
N THR A 84 -39.25 7.10 -7.17
CA THR A 84 -39.42 6.30 -5.94
C THR A 84 -38.17 5.50 -5.54
N GLY A 85 -37.16 5.39 -6.41
CA GLY A 85 -35.95 4.58 -6.23
C GLY A 85 -34.75 5.29 -5.59
N PHE A 86 -34.84 6.60 -5.32
CA PHE A 86 -33.72 7.39 -4.79
C PHE A 86 -33.24 6.90 -3.40
N SER A 87 -34.15 6.45 -2.54
CA SER A 87 -33.78 5.90 -1.21
C SER A 87 -33.13 4.52 -1.33
N LEU A 88 -33.70 3.61 -2.12
CA LEU A 88 -33.15 2.26 -2.33
C LEU A 88 -31.78 2.28 -3.02
N ARG A 89 -31.56 3.22 -3.94
CA ARG A 89 -30.26 3.41 -4.59
C ARG A 89 -29.18 3.83 -3.61
N ASN A 90 -29.47 4.71 -2.65
CA ASN A 90 -28.50 5.14 -1.65
C ASN A 90 -28.13 4.02 -0.67
N ASP A 91 -29.01 3.05 -0.45
CA ASP A 91 -28.75 1.92 0.45
C ASP A 91 -28.10 0.72 -0.27
N VAL A 92 -28.50 0.41 -1.50
CA VAL A 92 -28.08 -0.81 -2.23
C VAL A 92 -26.79 -0.60 -3.06
N LEU A 93 -26.58 0.60 -3.62
CA LEU A 93 -25.40 0.88 -4.44
C LEU A 93 -24.08 0.77 -3.66
N PRO A 94 -23.95 1.32 -2.43
CA PRO A 94 -22.71 1.18 -1.65
C PRO A 94 -22.39 -0.28 -1.31
N LEU A 95 -23.40 -1.10 -1.02
CA LEU A 95 -23.24 -2.54 -0.75
C LEU A 95 -22.77 -3.31 -1.99
N SER A 96 -23.31 -2.97 -3.17
CA SER A 96 -22.92 -3.57 -4.45
C SER A 96 -21.48 -3.18 -4.82
N ILE A 97 -21.11 -1.92 -4.60
CA ILE A 97 -19.73 -1.42 -4.77
C ILE A 97 -18.77 -2.15 -3.83
N GLN A 98 -19.15 -2.34 -2.56
CA GLN A 98 -18.33 -3.09 -1.61
C GLN A 98 -18.16 -4.56 -2.05
N THR A 99 -19.22 -5.18 -2.57
CA THR A 99 -19.20 -6.56 -3.06
C THR A 99 -18.25 -6.72 -4.25
N ILE A 100 -18.34 -5.86 -5.26
CA ILE A 100 -17.46 -5.96 -6.43
C ILE A 100 -16.00 -5.63 -6.08
N GLN A 101 -15.75 -4.70 -5.15
CA GLN A 101 -14.41 -4.44 -4.62
C GLN A 101 -13.85 -5.66 -3.87
N GLN A 102 -14.68 -6.36 -3.09
CA GLN A 102 -14.26 -7.58 -2.40
C GLN A 102 -13.96 -8.71 -3.40
N LEU A 103 -14.76 -8.85 -4.46
CA LEU A 103 -14.50 -9.80 -5.55
C LEU A 103 -13.20 -9.48 -6.28
N ALA A 104 -12.94 -8.22 -6.61
CA ALA A 104 -11.70 -7.77 -7.23
C ALA A 104 -10.47 -8.12 -6.36
N ARG A 105 -10.54 -7.86 -5.05
CA ARG A 105 -9.48 -8.21 -4.10
C ARG A 105 -9.26 -9.72 -3.99
N ASN A 106 -10.34 -10.50 -3.96
CA ASN A 106 -10.26 -11.96 -3.90
C ASN A 106 -9.66 -12.53 -5.19
N PHE A 107 -10.06 -12.00 -6.34
CA PHE A 107 -9.53 -12.39 -7.64
C PHE A 107 -8.03 -12.11 -7.73
N ARG A 108 -7.59 -10.92 -7.31
CA ARG A 108 -6.17 -10.58 -7.20
C ARG A 108 -5.38 -11.55 -6.34
N LYS A 109 -5.86 -11.79 -5.11
CA LYS A 109 -5.21 -12.71 -4.18
C LYS A 109 -5.10 -14.12 -4.75
N HIS A 110 -6.12 -14.58 -5.47
CA HIS A 110 -6.11 -15.89 -6.10
C HIS A 110 -5.03 -16.01 -7.18
N LEU A 111 -4.90 -15.01 -8.06
CA LEU A 111 -3.83 -14.96 -9.07
C LEU A 111 -2.43 -14.88 -8.43
N GLU A 112 -2.27 -14.04 -7.41
CA GLU A 112 -1.02 -13.92 -6.64
C GLU A 112 -0.63 -15.27 -6.02
N GLN A 113 -1.57 -15.95 -5.34
CA GLN A 113 -1.35 -17.27 -4.74
C GLN A 113 -1.00 -18.32 -5.79
N MET A 114 -1.70 -18.32 -6.92
CA MET A 114 -1.50 -19.31 -7.96
C MET A 114 -0.10 -19.16 -8.60
N ALA A 115 0.30 -17.96 -8.99
CA ALA A 115 1.63 -17.71 -9.54
C ALA A 115 2.75 -18.07 -8.54
N LEU A 116 2.63 -17.65 -7.27
CA LEU A 116 3.64 -17.91 -6.26
C LEU A 116 3.73 -19.41 -5.89
N TYR A 117 2.59 -20.09 -5.79
CA TYR A 117 2.56 -21.55 -5.59
C TYR A 117 3.29 -22.27 -6.72
N ARG A 118 3.02 -21.87 -7.98
CA ARG A 118 3.68 -22.45 -9.14
C ARG A 118 5.19 -22.19 -9.16
N ALA A 119 5.62 -20.99 -8.81
CA ALA A 119 7.04 -20.68 -8.67
C ALA A 119 7.70 -21.52 -7.56
N SER A 120 7.04 -21.65 -6.40
CA SER A 120 7.53 -22.49 -5.30
C SER A 120 7.65 -23.96 -5.69
N GLU A 121 6.67 -24.50 -6.42
CA GLU A 121 6.73 -25.88 -6.92
C GLU A 121 7.90 -26.06 -7.89
N PHE A 122 8.10 -25.12 -8.82
CA PHE A 122 9.21 -25.15 -9.77
C PHE A 122 10.57 -25.28 -9.06
N PHE A 123 10.86 -24.44 -8.06
CA PHE A 123 12.13 -24.53 -7.32
C PHE A 123 12.23 -25.75 -6.40
N ARG A 124 11.11 -26.39 -6.05
CA ARG A 124 11.09 -27.59 -5.19
C ARG A 124 11.35 -28.86 -5.98
N THR A 125 10.85 -28.96 -7.22
CA THR A 125 10.87 -30.18 -8.00
C THR A 125 12.04 -30.28 -8.97
N HIS A 126 12.60 -29.16 -9.41
CA HIS A 126 13.65 -29.15 -10.42
C HIS A 126 15.02 -28.88 -9.80
N ASP A 127 15.94 -29.85 -9.96
CA ASP A 127 17.36 -29.67 -9.66
C ASP A 127 18.12 -29.42 -10.96
N GLU A 128 18.30 -28.14 -11.28
CA GLU A 128 18.94 -27.75 -12.54
C GLU A 128 20.41 -28.16 -12.61
N ASN A 129 21.10 -28.26 -11.46
CA ASN A 129 22.50 -28.66 -11.45
C ASN A 129 22.65 -30.10 -11.94
N VAL A 130 21.70 -30.96 -11.59
CA VAL A 130 21.67 -32.35 -12.08
C VAL A 130 21.49 -32.36 -13.59
N LEU A 131 20.45 -31.67 -14.10
CA LEU A 131 20.11 -31.71 -15.52
C LEU A 131 21.18 -31.07 -16.41
N LEU A 132 21.75 -29.92 -16.01
CA LEU A 132 22.84 -29.29 -16.75
C LEU A 132 24.11 -30.15 -16.75
N ASN A 133 24.39 -30.86 -15.65
CA ASN A 133 25.51 -31.80 -15.59
C ASN A 133 25.28 -33.04 -16.45
N GLU A 134 24.05 -33.54 -16.55
CA GLU A 134 23.67 -34.61 -17.49
C GLU A 134 23.90 -34.17 -18.94
N ILE A 135 23.42 -32.98 -19.34
CA ILE A 135 23.67 -32.42 -20.68
C ILE A 135 25.16 -32.31 -20.96
N LYS A 136 25.94 -31.75 -20.03
CA LYS A 136 27.41 -31.66 -20.13
C LYS A 136 28.05 -33.04 -20.29
N THR A 137 27.61 -34.03 -19.49
CA THR A 137 28.20 -35.38 -19.49
C THR A 137 27.87 -36.15 -20.78
N TYR A 138 26.60 -36.16 -21.20
CA TYR A 138 26.15 -36.88 -22.39
C TYR A 138 26.68 -36.25 -23.67
N SER A 139 26.77 -34.92 -23.74
CA SER A 139 27.39 -34.23 -24.87
C SER A 139 28.88 -34.54 -24.99
N LEU A 140 29.64 -34.53 -23.90
CA LEU A 140 31.06 -34.90 -23.90
C LEU A 140 31.30 -36.37 -24.26
N ALA A 141 30.41 -37.26 -23.82
CA ALA A 141 30.47 -38.70 -24.10
C ALA A 141 29.96 -39.08 -25.50
N GLY A 142 29.39 -38.13 -26.25
CA GLY A 142 28.78 -38.36 -27.57
C GLY A 142 27.60 -39.33 -27.54
N ARG A 143 26.86 -39.40 -26.42
CA ARG A 143 25.68 -40.26 -26.25
C ARG A 143 24.44 -39.51 -26.74
N LEU A 144 24.16 -39.58 -28.04
CA LEU A 144 23.14 -38.75 -28.68
C LEU A 144 21.72 -39.00 -28.16
N ASP A 145 21.35 -40.27 -27.91
CA ASP A 145 19.99 -40.60 -27.45
C ASP A 145 19.73 -40.04 -26.04
N LEU A 146 20.67 -40.26 -25.10
CA LEU A 146 20.58 -39.73 -23.73
C LEU A 146 20.69 -38.20 -23.70
N LEU A 147 21.50 -37.63 -24.59
CA LEU A 147 21.60 -36.18 -24.73
C LEU A 147 20.27 -35.58 -25.20
N GLN A 148 19.59 -36.22 -26.14
CA GLN A 148 18.31 -35.75 -26.64
C GLN A 148 17.24 -35.77 -25.53
N GLU A 149 17.17 -36.86 -24.76
CA GLU A 149 16.27 -36.95 -23.60
C GLU A 149 16.56 -35.86 -22.56
N ALA A 150 17.83 -35.62 -22.24
CA ALA A 150 18.22 -34.54 -21.33
C ALA A 150 17.90 -33.13 -21.88
N ILE A 151 18.05 -32.92 -23.19
CA ILE A 151 17.66 -31.68 -23.87
C ILE A 151 16.15 -31.47 -23.81
N ASP A 152 15.36 -32.51 -24.04
CA ASP A 152 13.89 -32.43 -24.03
C ASP A 152 13.38 -32.11 -22.61
N ASN A 153 13.95 -32.77 -21.59
CA ASN A 153 13.67 -32.46 -20.18
C ASN A 153 14.06 -31.01 -19.83
N PHE A 154 15.22 -30.53 -20.31
CA PHE A 154 15.67 -29.16 -20.05
C PHE A 154 14.80 -28.13 -20.74
N ARG A 155 14.34 -28.45 -21.96
CA ARG A 155 13.41 -27.60 -22.69
C ARG A 155 12.08 -27.45 -21.95
N GLU A 156 11.54 -28.54 -21.43
CA GLU A 156 10.32 -28.48 -20.61
C GLU A 156 10.51 -27.60 -19.36
N GLN A 157 11.64 -27.73 -18.66
CA GLN A 157 11.97 -26.87 -17.52
C GLN A 157 12.11 -25.40 -17.91
N ALA A 158 12.77 -25.12 -19.04
CA ALA A 158 12.91 -23.76 -19.55
C ALA A 158 11.56 -23.16 -19.95
N ASP A 159 10.68 -23.93 -20.59
CA ASP A 159 9.33 -23.50 -20.95
C ASP A 159 8.50 -23.17 -19.70
N ILE A 160 8.65 -23.94 -18.61
CA ILE A 160 8.03 -23.61 -17.32
C ILE A 160 8.58 -22.29 -16.76
N ALA A 161 9.89 -22.07 -16.77
CA ALA A 161 10.51 -20.83 -16.28
C ALA A 161 10.08 -19.60 -17.07
N ILE A 162 9.99 -19.73 -18.40
CA ILE A 162 9.46 -18.72 -19.33
C ILE A 162 8.01 -18.40 -18.97
N GLU A 163 7.14 -19.40 -18.83
CA GLU A 163 5.74 -19.17 -18.48
C GLU A 163 5.60 -18.53 -17.09
N LEU A 164 6.36 -18.97 -16.08
CA LEU A 164 6.35 -18.35 -14.76
C LEU A 164 6.74 -16.88 -14.82
N SER A 165 7.72 -16.50 -15.63
CA SER A 165 8.14 -15.10 -15.78
C SER A 165 7.01 -14.21 -16.32
N LYS A 166 6.20 -14.72 -17.26
CA LYS A 166 4.99 -14.03 -17.76
C LYS A 166 3.91 -13.90 -16.69
N LEU A 167 3.65 -14.97 -15.92
CA LEU A 167 2.68 -14.91 -14.83
C LEU A 167 3.12 -13.94 -13.72
N LEU A 168 4.41 -13.89 -13.39
CA LEU A 168 4.97 -12.98 -12.40
C LEU A 168 4.91 -11.51 -12.85
N LYS A 169 5.03 -11.23 -14.16
CA LYS A 169 4.82 -9.89 -14.74
C LYS A 169 3.42 -9.37 -14.39
N HIS A 170 2.39 -10.23 -14.38
CA HIS A 170 1.00 -9.84 -14.12
C HIS A 170 0.71 -9.49 -12.66
N ILE A 171 1.33 -10.21 -11.72
CA ILE A 171 1.15 -9.96 -10.28
C ILE A 171 2.09 -8.88 -9.74
N SER A 172 3.05 -8.43 -10.53
CA SER A 172 4.03 -7.41 -10.14
C SER A 172 3.37 -6.06 -9.90
N ALA A 173 3.43 -5.59 -8.66
CA ALA A 173 2.79 -4.35 -8.21
C ALA A 173 3.55 -3.07 -8.55
N CYS A 174 4.81 -3.17 -8.98
CA CYS A 174 5.67 -2.04 -9.32
C CYS A 174 6.44 -2.26 -10.63
N ASP A 175 6.82 -1.17 -11.27
CA ASP A 175 7.41 -1.18 -12.62
C ASP A 175 8.76 -1.90 -12.66
N GLN A 176 9.57 -1.77 -11.60
CA GLN A 176 10.88 -2.41 -11.52
C GLN A 176 10.75 -3.94 -11.55
N LEU A 177 9.86 -4.50 -10.74
CA LEU A 177 9.62 -5.95 -10.71
C LEU A 177 8.99 -6.44 -12.01
N GLN A 178 8.06 -5.67 -12.58
CA GLN A 178 7.46 -5.98 -13.87
C GLN A 178 8.52 -6.07 -14.99
N VAL A 179 9.40 -5.08 -15.09
CA VAL A 179 10.51 -5.05 -16.07
C VAL A 179 11.48 -6.20 -15.81
N SER A 180 11.77 -6.52 -14.55
CA SER A 180 12.63 -7.65 -14.20
C SER A 180 12.01 -9.00 -14.62
N SER A 181 10.71 -9.19 -14.42
CA SER A 181 10.00 -10.40 -14.90
C SER A 181 10.05 -10.53 -16.42
N GLU A 182 9.83 -9.42 -17.14
CA GLU A 182 9.91 -9.38 -18.61
C GLU A 182 11.34 -9.62 -19.13
N TYR A 183 12.35 -9.16 -18.39
CA TYR A 183 13.74 -9.47 -18.70
C TYR A 183 14.02 -10.98 -18.59
N HIS A 184 13.53 -11.64 -17.53
CA HIS A 184 13.75 -13.08 -17.35
C HIS A 184 13.03 -13.92 -18.41
N ASP A 185 11.84 -13.52 -18.88
CA ASP A 185 11.13 -14.13 -20.01
C ASP A 185 12.05 -14.23 -21.24
N LEU A 186 12.58 -13.08 -21.66
CA LEU A 186 13.46 -12.98 -22.82
C LEU A 186 14.78 -13.74 -22.62
N VAL A 187 15.36 -13.68 -21.42
CA VAL A 187 16.64 -14.34 -21.13
C VAL A 187 16.49 -15.85 -21.14
N PHE A 188 15.46 -16.40 -20.49
CA PHE A 188 15.25 -17.85 -20.49
C PHE A 188 14.97 -18.39 -21.88
N GLN A 189 14.17 -17.67 -22.68
CA GLN A 189 13.91 -18.04 -24.07
C GLN A 189 15.19 -18.09 -24.91
N ASN A 190 16.07 -17.10 -24.79
CA ASN A 190 17.29 -17.05 -25.60
C ASN A 190 18.37 -18.01 -25.08
N LEU A 191 18.58 -18.02 -23.77
CA LEU A 191 19.66 -18.78 -23.15
C LEU A 191 19.44 -20.30 -23.25
N SER A 192 18.20 -20.77 -23.08
CA SER A 192 17.87 -22.20 -23.25
C SER A 192 18.23 -22.68 -24.67
N ASN A 193 17.82 -21.93 -25.70
CA ASN A 193 18.16 -22.22 -27.09
C ASN A 193 19.68 -22.24 -27.34
N MET A 194 20.42 -21.31 -26.74
CA MET A 194 21.88 -21.28 -26.84
C MET A 194 22.55 -22.49 -26.17
N ILE A 195 22.07 -22.91 -25.00
CA ILE A 195 22.58 -24.10 -24.29
C ILE A 195 22.35 -25.35 -25.12
N ILE A 196 21.15 -25.53 -25.68
CA ILE A 196 20.80 -26.67 -26.53
C ILE A 196 21.72 -26.72 -27.76
N ALA A 197 21.86 -25.60 -28.48
CA ALA A 197 22.74 -25.52 -29.65
C ALA A 197 24.21 -25.80 -29.29
N SER A 198 24.69 -25.27 -28.15
CA SER A 198 26.05 -25.51 -27.69
C SER A 198 26.28 -26.97 -27.29
N ALA A 199 25.32 -27.62 -26.64
CA ALA A 199 25.40 -29.04 -26.28
C ALA A 199 25.46 -29.94 -27.50
N GLN A 200 24.63 -29.66 -28.51
CA GLN A 200 24.67 -30.35 -29.81
C GLN A 200 26.01 -30.14 -30.52
N SER A 201 26.55 -28.91 -30.47
CA SER A 201 27.88 -28.62 -31.04
C SER A 201 29.01 -29.37 -30.32
N VAL A 202 28.93 -29.55 -29.00
CA VAL A 202 29.90 -30.36 -28.24
C VAL A 202 29.81 -31.82 -28.66
N ALA A 203 28.60 -32.36 -28.82
CA ALA A 203 28.39 -33.74 -29.26
C ALA A 203 28.93 -33.99 -30.69
N ALA A 204 28.77 -33.03 -31.60
CA ALA A 204 29.29 -33.11 -32.96
C ALA A 204 30.82 -32.95 -33.05
N HIS A 205 31.42 -32.19 -32.13
CA HIS A 205 32.84 -31.83 -32.15
C HIS A 205 33.54 -32.07 -30.81
N SER A 206 33.47 -33.30 -30.31
CA SER A 206 33.92 -33.68 -28.96
C SER A 206 35.42 -33.52 -28.69
N THR A 207 36.26 -33.34 -29.70
CA THR A 207 37.70 -33.07 -29.54
C THR A 207 38.00 -31.57 -29.39
N SER A 208 37.10 -30.71 -29.84
CA SER A 208 37.29 -29.26 -29.79
C SER A 208 37.07 -28.72 -28.38
N ARG A 209 37.96 -27.83 -27.94
CA ARG A 209 37.88 -27.19 -26.62
C ARG A 209 36.84 -26.08 -26.59
N VAL A 210 36.67 -25.36 -27.70
CA VAL A 210 35.84 -24.15 -27.78
C VAL A 210 34.36 -24.42 -27.47
N PRO A 211 33.68 -25.42 -28.08
CA PRO A 211 32.28 -25.69 -27.76
C PRO A 211 32.06 -26.12 -26.30
N LYS A 212 33.06 -26.79 -25.69
CA LYS A 212 32.99 -27.25 -24.30
C LYS A 212 33.04 -26.07 -23.33
N GLU A 213 33.96 -25.15 -23.54
CA GLU A 213 34.06 -23.93 -22.73
C GLU A 213 32.82 -23.05 -22.91
N ASN A 214 32.30 -22.94 -24.14
CA ASN A 214 31.07 -22.21 -24.41
C ASN A 214 29.86 -22.81 -23.66
N LEU A 215 29.70 -24.14 -23.70
CA LEU A 215 28.63 -24.82 -22.97
C LEU A 215 28.76 -24.59 -21.46
N ASP A 216 29.96 -24.70 -20.89
CA ASP A 216 30.18 -24.49 -19.46
C ASP A 216 29.83 -23.06 -19.02
N VAL A 217 30.22 -22.04 -19.80
CA VAL A 217 29.86 -20.64 -19.51
C VAL A 217 28.36 -20.42 -19.58
N LEU A 218 27.69 -20.99 -20.58
CA LEU A 218 26.23 -20.86 -20.73
C LEU A 218 25.47 -21.56 -19.60
N CYS A 219 25.90 -22.76 -19.18
CA CYS A 219 25.31 -23.45 -18.03
C CYS A 219 25.45 -22.65 -16.75
N ARG A 220 26.65 -22.10 -16.46
CA ARG A 220 26.85 -21.24 -15.27
C ARG A 220 26.01 -19.98 -15.33
N PHE A 221 25.82 -19.41 -16.53
CA PHE A 221 24.97 -18.25 -16.70
C PHE A 221 23.50 -18.60 -16.44
N TRP A 222 23.03 -19.77 -16.87
CA TRP A 222 21.68 -20.26 -16.57
C TRP A 222 21.47 -20.44 -15.07
N GLU A 223 22.38 -21.13 -14.39
CA GLU A 223 22.36 -21.30 -12.92
C GLU A 223 22.26 -19.95 -12.20
N GLN A 224 23.01 -18.94 -12.65
CA GLN A 224 22.92 -17.58 -12.12
C GLN A 224 21.55 -16.94 -12.38
N GLN A 225 21.01 -17.06 -13.59
CA GLN A 225 19.70 -16.48 -13.91
C GLN A 225 18.56 -17.13 -13.11
N ILE A 226 18.66 -18.41 -12.80
CA ILE A 226 17.66 -19.12 -11.99
C ILE A 226 17.73 -18.71 -10.53
N ASN A 227 18.94 -18.47 -10.02
CA ASN A 227 19.11 -17.85 -8.70
C ASN A 227 18.57 -16.42 -8.65
N ASP A 228 18.86 -15.59 -9.65
CA ASP A 228 18.33 -14.22 -9.75
C ASP A 228 16.80 -14.22 -9.86
N PHE A 229 16.24 -15.19 -10.59
CA PHE A 229 14.79 -15.39 -10.70
C PHE A 229 14.16 -15.81 -9.37
N SER A 230 14.83 -16.64 -8.56
CA SER A 230 14.38 -16.98 -7.21
C SER A 230 14.32 -15.74 -6.29
N ILE A 231 15.33 -14.86 -6.39
CA ILE A 231 15.34 -13.58 -5.68
C ILE A 231 14.17 -12.72 -6.14
N LEU A 232 13.93 -12.60 -7.45
CA LEU A 232 12.79 -11.86 -7.99
C LEU A 232 11.44 -12.37 -7.47
N VAL A 233 11.23 -13.69 -7.46
CA VAL A 233 10.00 -14.31 -6.91
C VAL A 233 9.81 -13.92 -5.45
N LYS A 234 10.89 -13.96 -4.66
CA LYS A 234 10.86 -13.56 -3.25
C LYS A 234 10.55 -12.07 -3.08
N GLU A 235 11.15 -11.19 -3.88
CA GLU A 235 10.87 -9.75 -3.84
C GLU A 235 9.40 -9.45 -4.19
N ILE A 236 8.85 -10.12 -5.22
CA ILE A 236 7.44 -10.02 -5.59
C ILE A 236 6.55 -10.49 -4.44
N GLN A 237 6.85 -11.65 -3.86
CA GLN A 237 6.13 -12.21 -2.72
C GLN A 237 6.16 -11.25 -1.52
N ASP A 238 7.33 -10.73 -1.18
CA ASP A 238 7.47 -9.80 -0.06
C ASP A 238 6.64 -8.53 -0.34
N VAL A 239 6.64 -7.97 -1.55
CA VAL A 239 5.79 -6.82 -1.92
C VAL A 239 4.29 -7.13 -1.77
N ILE A 240 3.85 -8.32 -2.18
CA ILE A 240 2.45 -8.77 -2.02
C ILE A 240 2.06 -8.86 -0.54
N GLU A 241 2.96 -9.39 0.30
CA GLU A 241 2.74 -9.53 1.74
C GLU A 241 2.99 -8.24 2.53
N GLY A 242 3.33 -7.13 1.85
CA GLY A 242 3.67 -5.85 2.49
C GLY A 242 5.00 -5.89 3.26
N ARG A 243 5.80 -6.94 3.06
CA ARG A 243 7.14 -7.16 3.60
C ARG A 243 8.26 -6.79 2.65
N GLY A 244 7.92 -6.42 1.40
CA GLY A 244 8.86 -6.01 0.36
C GLY A 244 9.85 -5.04 0.94
N GLU A 245 11.06 -4.99 0.39
CA GLU A 245 11.89 -3.81 0.57
C GLU A 245 10.97 -2.64 0.28
N LYS A 246 10.50 -2.00 1.36
CA LYS A 246 10.01 -0.64 1.33
C LYS A 246 11.08 0.02 0.50
N ASN A 247 10.69 0.86 -0.46
CA ASN A 247 11.65 1.78 -1.03
C ASN A 247 12.09 2.69 0.12
N VAL A 248 12.91 2.13 1.00
CA VAL A 248 13.64 2.74 2.06
C VAL A 248 14.38 3.79 1.32
N TYR A 249 14.13 5.01 1.75
CA TYR A 249 14.65 6.19 1.16
C TYR A 249 16.19 6.11 1.17
N LEU A 250 16.78 5.52 0.13
CA LEU A 250 18.23 5.31 0.01
C LEU A 250 18.95 6.63 -0.30
N SER A 251 18.24 7.76 -0.28
CA SER A 251 18.81 9.10 -0.35
C SER A 251 17.74 10.18 -0.36
N LEU A 252 18.01 11.32 0.27
CA LEU A 252 17.37 12.61 -0.02
C LEU A 252 17.68 13.00 -1.48
N PRO A 253 16.69 13.09 -2.39
CA PRO A 253 16.88 13.67 -3.72
C PRO A 253 17.01 15.19 -3.59
N ARG A 254 17.90 15.72 -4.43
CA ARG A 254 18.47 17.07 -4.37
C ARG A 254 17.41 18.19 -4.47
N PRO A 255 17.70 19.37 -3.90
CA PRO A 255 17.03 20.62 -4.26
C PRO A 255 17.23 20.91 -5.75
N GLY A 256 16.13 21.02 -6.51
CA GLY A 256 16.17 21.41 -7.92
C GLY A 256 16.69 22.85 -8.07
N LYS A 257 17.73 23.05 -8.88
CA LYS A 257 18.09 24.36 -9.41
C LYS A 257 17.77 24.39 -10.89
N HIS A 258 16.87 25.29 -11.28
CA HIS A 258 16.78 25.78 -12.66
C HIS A 258 18.14 26.41 -13.03
N GLY A 259 18.75 25.94 -14.11
CA GLY A 259 20.01 26.49 -14.61
C GLY A 259 20.79 25.46 -15.43
N THR A 260 20.79 25.65 -16.74
CA THR A 260 21.47 24.88 -17.76
C THR A 260 22.96 24.68 -17.48
N THR A 261 23.40 23.45 -17.17
CA THR A 261 24.64 22.85 -17.69
C THR A 261 24.70 21.37 -17.28
N SER A 262 24.66 20.48 -18.27
CA SER A 262 24.82 19.04 -18.10
C SER A 262 26.29 18.67 -17.95
N LYS A 263 26.78 18.39 -16.74
CA LYS A 263 27.99 17.58 -16.54
C LYS A 263 27.92 16.71 -15.27
N ALA A 264 28.11 15.42 -15.51
CA ALA A 264 28.64 14.37 -14.64
C ALA A 264 28.02 14.15 -13.24
N GLY A 265 27.23 13.08 -13.14
CA GLY A 265 27.34 12.05 -12.11
C GLY A 265 27.49 12.52 -10.67
N PHE A 266 26.39 12.86 -10.01
CA PHE A 266 26.34 12.95 -8.56
C PHE A 266 25.45 11.87 -7.99
N LYS A 267 26.09 10.88 -7.34
CA LYS A 267 25.40 9.77 -6.69
C LYS A 267 24.52 10.26 -5.53
N PRO A 268 23.34 9.66 -5.31
CA PRO A 268 22.51 9.95 -4.15
C PRO A 268 23.26 9.59 -2.85
N THR A 269 23.14 10.45 -1.82
CA THR A 269 23.82 10.23 -0.53
C THR A 269 22.88 9.48 0.41
N LYS A 270 23.26 8.25 0.78
CA LYS A 270 22.49 7.39 1.71
C LYS A 270 22.39 8.02 3.10
N LEU A 271 21.18 7.97 3.68
CA LEU A 271 20.98 8.20 5.11
C LEU A 271 21.56 7.02 5.88
N ASP A 272 22.09 7.26 7.08
CA ASP A 272 22.49 6.17 7.96
C ASP A 272 21.27 5.55 8.67
N SER A 273 21.49 4.42 9.34
CA SER A 273 20.42 3.68 10.02
C SER A 273 19.76 4.48 11.15
N ASP A 274 20.49 5.37 11.81
CA ASP A 274 19.99 6.15 12.97
C ASP A 274 19.15 7.34 12.50
N GLU A 275 19.61 8.05 11.47
CA GLU A 275 18.90 9.08 10.72
C GLU A 275 17.54 8.53 10.22
N GLN A 276 17.56 7.34 9.66
CA GLN A 276 16.36 6.70 9.13
C GLN A 276 15.39 6.28 10.24
N ALA A 277 15.88 5.66 11.31
CA ALA A 277 15.04 5.28 12.45
C ALA A 277 14.36 6.50 13.09
N LYS A 278 15.08 7.63 13.17
CA LYS A 278 14.56 8.88 13.71
C LYS A 278 13.39 9.43 12.88
N ILE A 279 13.56 9.56 11.57
CA ILE A 279 12.50 10.05 10.69
C ILE A 279 11.32 9.07 10.64
N ALA A 280 11.58 7.76 10.62
CA ALA A 280 10.53 6.75 10.64
C ALA A 280 9.68 6.82 11.91
N LYS A 281 10.30 7.07 13.08
CA LYS A 281 9.58 7.27 14.35
C LYS A 281 8.70 8.51 14.28
N ALA A 282 9.25 9.65 13.87
CA ALA A 282 8.48 10.90 13.75
C ALA A 282 7.32 10.77 12.75
N GLY A 283 7.55 10.08 11.63
CA GLY A 283 6.52 9.76 10.65
C GLY A 283 5.41 8.87 11.21
N LEU A 284 5.75 7.84 11.97
CA LEU A 284 4.76 6.96 12.59
C LEU A 284 3.89 7.71 13.61
N GLU A 285 4.49 8.58 14.41
CA GLU A 285 3.73 9.44 15.33
C GLU A 285 2.79 10.38 14.57
N MET A 286 3.22 10.92 13.42
CA MET A 286 2.35 11.70 12.53
C MET A 286 1.18 10.88 12.00
N LYS A 287 1.40 9.61 11.61
CA LYS A 287 0.34 8.70 11.16
C LYS A 287 -0.71 8.44 12.25
N LEU A 288 -0.28 8.28 13.50
CA LEU A 288 -1.21 8.08 14.61
C LEU A 288 -2.17 9.28 14.73
N VAL A 289 -1.62 10.50 14.66
CA VAL A 289 -2.42 11.72 14.71
C VAL A 289 -3.37 11.85 13.50
N THR A 290 -2.95 11.47 12.29
CA THR A 290 -3.86 11.48 11.12
C THR A 290 -4.98 10.47 11.30
N SER A 291 -4.69 9.27 11.83
CA SER A 291 -5.71 8.27 12.11
C SER A 291 -6.71 8.72 13.19
N GLU A 292 -6.24 9.43 14.22
CA GLU A 292 -7.10 10.04 15.24
C GLU A 292 -8.01 11.11 14.64
N MET A 293 -7.47 11.95 13.75
CA MET A 293 -8.25 12.97 13.05
C MET A 293 -9.31 12.35 12.13
N ASP A 294 -8.96 11.32 11.37
CA ASP A 294 -9.89 10.66 10.45
C ASP A 294 -11.07 10.03 11.22
N ALA A 295 -10.79 9.33 12.33
CA ALA A 295 -11.81 8.78 13.21
C ALA A 295 -12.67 9.88 13.91
N GLU A 296 -12.08 11.05 14.17
CA GLU A 296 -12.85 12.19 14.66
C GLU A 296 -13.76 12.75 13.57
N ALA A 297 -13.29 12.84 12.32
CA ALA A 297 -14.04 13.35 11.18
C ALA A 297 -15.27 12.47 10.83
N GLU A 298 -15.18 11.15 11.01
CA GLU A 298 -16.31 10.22 10.82
C GLU A 298 -17.54 10.51 11.71
N LYS A 299 -17.34 11.23 12.82
CA LYS A 299 -18.44 11.63 13.72
C LYS A 299 -19.25 12.80 13.18
N TRP A 300 -18.74 13.50 12.16
CA TRP A 300 -19.37 14.68 11.59
C TRP A 300 -20.23 14.32 10.40
N ASP A 301 -21.33 15.03 10.21
CA ASP A 301 -22.07 15.00 8.93
C ASP A 301 -21.25 15.79 7.88
N GLU A 302 -20.31 15.09 7.22
CA GLU A 302 -19.32 15.64 6.27
C GLU A 302 -19.86 16.62 5.22
N PRO A 303 -21.07 16.48 4.63
CA PRO A 303 -21.57 17.47 3.67
C PRO A 303 -21.77 18.87 4.25
N GLN A 304 -21.98 19.01 5.57
CA GLN A 304 -22.40 20.27 6.19
C GLN A 304 -21.28 21.05 6.91
N SER A 305 -20.19 20.39 7.34
CA SER A 305 -19.12 21.04 8.11
C SER A 305 -17.88 21.37 7.28
N GLU A 306 -17.65 22.65 7.04
CA GLU A 306 -16.44 23.12 6.35
C GLU A 306 -15.16 22.91 7.19
N ILE A 307 -15.28 22.92 8.53
CA ILE A 307 -14.15 22.67 9.44
C ILE A 307 -13.69 21.21 9.30
N ALA A 308 -14.62 20.25 9.29
CA ALA A 308 -14.31 18.83 9.14
C ALA A 308 -13.67 18.53 7.78
N LYS A 309 -14.21 19.09 6.68
CA LYS A 309 -13.63 18.95 5.34
C LYS A 309 -12.17 19.41 5.28
N ARG A 310 -11.87 20.59 5.84
CA ARG A 310 -10.51 21.12 5.86
C ARG A 310 -9.58 20.28 6.73
N ALA A 311 -10.06 19.81 7.87
CA ALA A 311 -9.27 18.98 8.77
C ALA A 311 -8.93 17.62 8.13
N LYS A 312 -9.87 17.01 7.38
CA LYS A 312 -9.64 15.80 6.57
C LYS A 312 -8.65 16.04 5.44
N ASN A 313 -8.73 17.19 4.76
CA ASN A 313 -7.72 17.60 3.77
C ASN A 313 -6.33 17.71 4.39
N MET A 314 -6.22 18.34 5.57
CA MET A 314 -4.95 18.41 6.31
C MET A 314 -4.45 17.02 6.72
N SER A 315 -5.33 16.13 7.18
CA SER A 315 -5.01 14.74 7.52
C SER A 315 -4.44 13.98 6.32
N SER A 316 -5.07 14.09 5.15
CA SER A 316 -4.59 13.50 3.89
C SER A 316 -3.21 14.05 3.46
N MET A 317 -3.00 15.35 3.61
CA MET A 317 -1.70 15.97 3.32
C MET A 317 -0.61 15.47 4.27
N ALA A 318 -0.89 15.40 5.57
CA ALA A 318 0.04 14.88 6.58
C ALA A 318 0.30 13.38 6.39
N PHE A 319 -0.70 12.60 5.98
CA PHE A 319 -0.54 11.18 5.65
C PHE A 319 0.39 10.99 4.45
N SER A 320 0.29 11.84 3.43
CA SER A 320 1.22 11.85 2.29
C SER A 320 2.66 12.13 2.73
N MET A 321 2.86 13.02 3.71
CA MET A 321 4.17 13.29 4.31
C MET A 321 4.67 12.11 5.17
N TYR A 322 3.77 11.34 5.80
CA TYR A 322 4.12 10.10 6.48
C TYR A 322 4.59 9.04 5.48
N LEU A 323 3.85 8.83 4.39
CA LEU A 323 4.24 7.89 3.34
C LEU A 323 5.63 8.22 2.80
N PHE A 324 5.93 9.52 2.64
CA PHE A 324 7.29 9.96 2.28
C PHE A 324 8.37 9.48 3.26
N THR A 325 8.13 9.50 4.58
CA THR A 325 9.10 8.96 5.57
C THR A 325 9.36 7.45 5.43
N ARG A 326 8.45 6.75 4.76
CA ARG A 326 8.53 5.33 4.42
C ARG A 326 9.08 5.07 3.02
N GLY A 327 9.25 6.14 2.24
CA GLY A 327 9.51 6.12 0.79
C GLY A 327 8.38 5.49 -0.03
N GLU A 328 7.16 5.59 0.50
CA GLU A 328 5.91 5.24 -0.15
C GLU A 328 5.18 6.50 -0.63
N GLY A 329 4.12 6.35 -1.43
CA GLY A 329 3.26 7.47 -1.84
C GLY A 329 3.77 8.28 -3.03
N THR A 330 3.15 9.45 -3.23
CA THR A 330 3.32 10.31 -4.42
C THR A 330 4.48 11.29 -4.31
N LEU A 331 4.90 11.64 -3.09
CA LEU A 331 6.02 12.54 -2.84
C LEU A 331 7.33 11.80 -3.06
N ARG A 332 8.12 12.21 -4.06
CA ARG A 332 9.37 11.50 -4.42
C ARG A 332 10.60 12.27 -3.98
N THR A 333 10.52 13.59 -3.90
CA THR A 333 11.66 14.46 -3.58
C THR A 333 11.47 15.24 -2.29
N THR A 334 12.58 15.69 -1.69
CA THR A 334 12.53 16.62 -0.54
C THR A 334 11.84 17.93 -0.89
N GLN A 335 11.93 18.36 -2.16
CA GLN A 335 11.21 19.52 -2.65
C GLN A 335 9.70 19.28 -2.70
N ASP A 336 9.26 18.08 -3.07
CA ASP A 336 7.84 17.70 -3.03
C ASP A 336 7.34 17.73 -1.59
N LEU A 337 8.12 17.20 -0.65
CA LEU A 337 7.81 17.26 0.79
C LEU A 337 7.65 18.70 1.27
N PHE A 338 8.59 19.60 0.93
CA PHE A 338 8.51 20.99 1.35
C PHE A 338 7.35 21.75 0.70
N THR A 339 7.04 21.42 -0.56
CA THR A 339 5.89 21.99 -1.27
C THR A 339 4.58 21.51 -0.64
N GLN A 340 4.49 20.22 -0.31
CA GLN A 340 3.35 19.64 0.39
C GLN A 340 3.17 20.27 1.78
N ALA A 341 4.26 20.43 2.54
CA ALA A 341 4.23 21.09 3.83
C ALA A 341 3.79 22.57 3.72
N TYR A 342 4.12 23.24 2.61
CA TYR A 342 3.64 24.60 2.35
C TYR A 342 2.12 24.63 2.14
N TYR A 343 1.57 23.72 1.33
CA TYR A 343 0.11 23.59 1.17
C TYR A 343 -0.59 23.21 2.47
N PHE A 344 0.00 22.31 3.26
CA PHE A 344 -0.50 21.93 4.58
C PHE A 344 -0.63 23.14 5.52
N VAL A 345 0.39 24.00 5.57
CA VAL A 345 0.37 25.23 6.36
C VAL A 345 -0.68 26.23 5.87
N GLU A 346 -0.86 26.37 4.55
CA GLU A 346 -1.90 27.24 4.00
C GLU A 346 -3.30 26.74 4.35
N GLU A 347 -3.50 25.42 4.34
CA GLU A 347 -4.77 24.82 4.72
C GLU A 347 -5.07 24.99 6.22
N GLY A 348 -4.05 24.86 7.08
CA GLY A 348 -4.15 25.16 8.51
C GLY A 348 -4.54 26.59 8.83
N ALA A 349 -4.02 27.56 8.07
CA ALA A 349 -4.40 28.96 8.20
C ALA A 349 -5.88 29.19 7.82
N ARG A 350 -6.36 28.54 6.75
CA ARG A 350 -7.77 28.62 6.32
C ARG A 350 -8.70 27.97 7.34
N LEU A 351 -8.33 26.80 7.87
CA LEU A 351 -9.08 26.11 8.92
C LEU A 351 -9.22 26.99 10.16
N SER A 352 -8.12 27.62 10.61
CA SER A 352 -8.14 28.52 11.77
C SER A 352 -9.08 29.72 11.57
N ALA A 353 -9.13 30.30 10.36
CA ALA A 353 -10.03 31.42 10.07
C ALA A 353 -11.51 31.04 10.19
N ILE A 354 -11.90 29.87 9.67
CA ILE A 354 -13.29 29.38 9.77
C ILE A 354 -13.63 28.98 11.21
N ALA A 355 -12.70 28.34 11.91
CA ALA A 355 -12.91 27.96 13.30
C ALA A 355 -13.02 29.19 14.24
N HIS A 356 -12.37 30.31 13.93
CA HIS A 356 -12.58 31.57 14.65
C HIS A 356 -14.00 32.11 14.52
N GLU A 357 -14.58 32.02 13.32
CA GLU A 357 -15.97 32.42 13.10
C GLU A 357 -16.96 31.51 13.81
N PHE A 358 -16.69 30.20 13.84
CA PHE A 358 -17.45 29.26 14.65
C PHE A 358 -17.37 29.63 16.14
N ALA A 359 -16.19 29.93 16.66
CA ALA A 359 -16.00 30.29 18.07
C ALA A 359 -16.88 31.49 18.48
N ASN A 360 -17.04 32.49 17.60
CA ASN A 360 -17.89 33.65 17.86
C ASN A 360 -19.38 33.32 18.05
N GLN A 361 -19.84 32.19 17.53
CA GLN A 361 -21.22 31.71 17.64
C GLN A 361 -21.49 30.95 18.93
N ILE A 362 -20.45 30.54 19.67
CA ILE A 362 -20.59 29.75 20.89
C ILE A 362 -21.15 30.62 22.02
N PRO A 363 -22.35 30.36 22.55
CA PRO A 363 -22.97 31.24 23.57
C PRO A 363 -22.27 31.19 24.93
N ASN A 364 -21.59 30.09 25.26
CA ASN A 364 -20.87 29.93 26.52
C ASN A 364 -19.47 30.58 26.46
N LYS A 365 -19.23 31.57 27.34
CA LYS A 365 -17.97 32.33 27.38
C LYS A 365 -16.73 31.47 27.67
N ASN A 366 -16.85 30.48 28.56
CA ASN A 366 -15.72 29.64 28.94
C ASN A 366 -15.33 28.69 27.79
N ALA A 367 -16.31 27.98 27.22
CA ALA A 367 -16.09 27.09 26.08
C ALA A 367 -15.56 27.86 24.85
N ARG A 368 -16.04 29.10 24.65
CA ARG A 368 -15.51 30.00 23.62
C ARG A 368 -14.05 30.34 23.88
N GLN A 369 -13.69 30.71 25.10
CA GLN A 369 -12.32 31.08 25.46
C GLN A 369 -11.34 29.91 25.30
N ASP A 370 -11.78 28.69 25.64
CA ASP A 370 -10.98 27.47 25.46
C ASP A 370 -10.62 27.23 23.98
N ILE A 371 -11.60 27.37 23.07
CA ILE A 371 -11.39 27.26 21.62
C ILE A 371 -10.51 28.41 21.10
N LEU A 372 -10.75 29.65 21.53
CA LEU A 372 -9.93 30.80 21.12
C LEU A 372 -8.45 30.62 21.53
N THR A 373 -8.20 30.07 22.70
CA THR A 373 -6.83 29.76 23.16
C THR A 373 -6.14 28.72 22.26
N GLN A 374 -6.88 27.72 21.77
CA GLN A 374 -6.35 26.77 20.78
C GLN A 374 -6.09 27.44 19.42
N LEU A 375 -6.97 28.36 19.03
CA LEU A 375 -6.87 29.09 17.77
C LEU A 375 -5.76 30.14 17.75
N GLU A 376 -5.27 30.63 18.89
CA GLU A 376 -4.06 31.47 18.94
C GLU A 376 -2.79 30.68 18.58
N ARG A 377 -2.76 29.37 18.88
CA ARG A 377 -1.58 28.51 18.69
C ARG A 377 -1.40 28.06 17.24
N ILE A 378 -2.48 27.71 16.54
CA ILE A 378 -2.43 27.15 15.18
C ILE A 378 -1.78 28.11 14.16
N PRO A 379 -2.16 29.40 14.07
CA PRO A 379 -1.52 30.37 13.18
C PRO A 379 -0.04 30.58 13.49
N LEU A 380 0.35 30.56 14.77
CA LEU A 380 1.75 30.67 15.17
C LEU A 380 2.57 29.48 14.67
N MET A 381 2.07 28.25 14.84
CA MET A 381 2.70 27.04 14.32
C MET A 381 2.78 27.04 12.80
N CYS A 382 1.71 27.45 12.12
CA CYS A 382 1.67 27.64 10.67
C CYS A 382 2.75 28.63 10.22
N HIS A 383 2.86 29.79 10.89
CA HIS A 383 3.84 30.81 10.55
C HIS A 383 5.28 30.32 10.76
N GLN A 384 5.57 29.67 11.89
CA GLN A 384 6.89 29.11 12.21
C GLN A 384 7.33 28.07 11.17
N LEU A 385 6.45 27.13 10.82
CA LEU A 385 6.73 26.13 9.79
C LEU A 385 6.93 26.79 8.42
N LYS A 386 6.12 27.80 8.06
CA LYS A 386 6.28 28.56 6.81
C LYS A 386 7.64 29.23 6.69
N LEU A 387 8.14 29.82 7.79
CA LEU A 387 9.47 30.45 7.81
C LEU A 387 10.58 29.41 7.59
N LYS A 388 10.48 28.26 8.27
CA LYS A 388 11.44 27.15 8.10
C LYS A 388 11.41 26.55 6.70
N LEU A 389 10.26 26.51 6.04
CA LEU A 389 10.16 26.04 4.65
C LEU A 389 10.86 26.99 3.67
N LYS A 390 10.87 28.30 3.93
CA LYS A 390 11.53 29.31 3.07
C LYS A 390 13.05 29.33 3.17
N THR A 391 13.65 28.80 4.23
CA THR A 391 15.11 28.84 4.38
C THR A 391 15.79 27.86 3.40
N PRO A 392 16.67 28.32 2.50
CA PRO A 392 17.39 27.41 1.62
C PRO A 392 18.36 26.56 2.45
N VAL A 393 18.40 25.26 2.16
CA VAL A 393 19.37 24.33 2.76
C VAL A 393 20.19 23.66 1.66
N SER A 394 21.46 23.41 1.96
CA SER A 394 22.37 22.71 1.05
C SER A 394 23.26 21.77 1.85
N GLY A 395 23.60 20.62 1.25
CA GLY A 395 24.34 19.56 1.93
C GLY A 395 23.44 18.57 2.70
N LYS A 396 23.94 17.34 2.89
CA LYS A 396 23.20 16.21 3.49
C LYS A 396 22.64 16.55 4.86
N ILE A 397 23.50 16.97 5.78
CA ILE A 397 23.17 17.18 7.21
C ILE A 397 22.08 18.27 7.36
N SER A 398 22.27 19.43 6.72
CA SER A 398 21.29 20.52 6.80
C SER A 398 19.96 20.17 6.14
N THR A 399 19.97 19.39 5.05
CA THR A 399 18.76 18.94 4.39
C THR A 399 18.00 17.93 5.25
N PHE A 400 18.70 16.95 5.82
CA PHE A 400 18.11 15.98 6.74
C PHE A 400 17.50 16.67 7.97
N SER A 401 18.26 17.56 8.62
CA SER A 401 17.78 18.31 9.78
C SER A 401 16.52 19.13 9.47
N LYS A 402 16.45 19.73 8.27
CA LYS A 402 15.24 20.44 7.83
C LYS A 402 14.07 19.49 7.61
N VAL A 403 14.28 18.34 6.95
CA VAL A 403 13.23 17.33 6.75
C VAL A 403 12.69 16.83 8.09
N ASP A 404 13.58 16.43 9.00
CA ASP A 404 13.23 15.98 10.36
C ASP A 404 12.41 17.04 11.12
N THR A 405 12.83 18.31 11.03
CA THR A 405 12.10 19.43 11.63
C THR A 405 10.72 19.61 11.01
N VAL A 406 10.60 19.56 9.68
CA VAL A 406 9.32 19.71 8.96
C VAL A 406 8.35 18.58 9.33
N ILE A 407 8.81 17.33 9.39
CA ILE A 407 7.97 16.20 9.80
C ILE A 407 7.48 16.36 11.24
N CYS A 408 8.38 16.72 12.17
CA CYS A 408 8.01 16.94 13.58
C CYS A 408 7.00 18.08 13.73
N GLU A 409 7.20 19.21 13.06
CA GLU A 409 6.29 20.35 13.16
C GLU A 409 4.93 20.11 12.51
N THR A 410 4.90 19.39 11.38
CA THR A 410 3.64 18.96 10.76
C THR A 410 2.86 18.05 11.70
N ARG A 411 3.51 17.08 12.36
CA ARG A 411 2.89 16.23 13.39
C ARG A 411 2.28 17.08 14.50
N ASP A 412 3.05 18.02 15.05
CA ASP A 412 2.60 18.84 16.17
C ASP A 412 1.42 19.74 15.78
N LEU A 413 1.46 20.31 14.58
CA LEU A 413 0.37 21.13 14.03
C LEU A 413 -0.88 20.28 13.79
N MET A 414 -0.73 19.08 13.23
CA MET A 414 -1.85 18.16 13.04
C MET A 414 -2.50 17.76 14.36
N ASN A 415 -1.72 17.57 15.43
CA ASN A 415 -2.23 17.25 16.77
C ASN A 415 -3.02 18.43 17.36
N ALA A 416 -2.54 19.66 17.16
CA ALA A 416 -3.28 20.86 17.54
C ALA A 416 -4.62 20.98 16.78
N VAL A 417 -4.63 20.65 15.49
CA VAL A 417 -5.85 20.61 14.66
C VAL A 417 -6.82 19.54 15.13
N ALA A 418 -6.36 18.31 15.39
CA ALA A 418 -7.20 17.23 15.89
C ALA A 418 -7.91 17.62 17.20
N ARG A 419 -7.16 18.18 18.16
CA ARG A 419 -7.72 18.68 19.43
C ARG A 419 -8.73 19.81 19.24
N LEU A 420 -8.47 20.72 18.31
CA LEU A 420 -9.42 21.78 17.96
C LEU A 420 -10.71 21.18 17.40
N CYS A 421 -10.61 20.25 16.44
CA CYS A 421 -11.76 19.60 15.82
C CYS A 421 -12.62 18.88 16.86
N THR A 422 -12.03 18.10 17.76
CA THR A 422 -12.79 17.46 18.86
C THR A 422 -13.55 18.49 19.70
N ASN A 423 -12.93 19.60 20.07
CA ASN A 423 -13.56 20.62 20.90
C ASN A 423 -14.67 21.39 20.15
N VAL A 424 -14.45 21.68 18.87
CA VAL A 424 -15.45 22.31 17.99
C VAL A 424 -16.66 21.37 17.84
N PHE A 425 -16.44 20.07 17.62
CA PHE A 425 -17.51 19.07 17.52
C PHE A 425 -18.37 19.00 18.78
N VAL A 426 -17.72 18.95 19.95
CA VAL A 426 -18.41 18.95 21.25
C VAL A 426 -19.25 20.20 21.43
N CYS A 427 -18.72 21.37 21.05
CA CYS A 427 -19.47 22.63 21.12
C CYS A 427 -20.63 22.67 20.13
N GLN A 428 -20.42 22.20 18.89
CA GLN A 428 -21.44 22.16 17.86
C GLN A 428 -22.62 21.28 18.31
N SER A 429 -22.33 20.08 18.82
CA SER A 429 -23.32 19.14 19.34
C SER A 429 -24.08 19.70 20.54
N LYS A 430 -23.37 20.37 21.46
CA LYS A 430 -23.95 20.89 22.71
C LYS A 430 -24.82 22.13 22.52
N TYR A 431 -24.48 22.99 21.56
CA TYR A 431 -25.16 24.27 21.33
C TYR A 431 -26.01 24.30 20.07
N SER A 432 -26.06 23.20 19.31
CA SER A 432 -26.82 23.07 18.06
C SER A 432 -26.52 24.20 17.07
N ILE A 433 -25.24 24.52 16.91
CA ILE A 433 -24.75 25.56 16.00
C ILE A 433 -24.80 24.98 14.57
N VAL A 434 -25.51 25.65 13.67
CA VAL A 434 -25.64 25.27 12.26
C VAL A 434 -24.67 26.10 11.43
N ASP A 435 -23.79 25.45 10.67
CA ASP A 435 -22.87 26.12 9.72
C ASP A 435 -23.68 26.75 8.57
N TYR A 436 -23.98 28.04 8.67
CA TYR A 436 -24.86 28.76 7.73
C TYR A 436 -24.21 29.14 6.39
N ARG A 437 -23.02 28.63 6.06
CA ARG A 437 -22.29 29.04 4.85
C ARG A 437 -22.61 28.24 3.58
N THR A 438 -23.43 27.19 3.66
CA THR A 438 -23.82 26.36 2.50
C THR A 438 -25.21 26.66 1.93
N THR A 439 -25.97 27.62 2.47
CA THR A 439 -27.29 28.00 1.93
C THR A 439 -27.33 29.43 1.39
N SER A 440 -26.68 29.65 0.26
CA SER A 440 -27.09 30.71 -0.67
C SER A 440 -28.02 30.14 -1.74
N SER A 441 -29.26 29.83 -1.34
CA SER A 441 -30.48 30.13 -2.11
C SER A 441 -31.71 29.66 -1.33
N ASN A 442 -32.73 30.52 -1.28
CA ASN A 442 -34.08 30.34 -0.74
C ASN A 442 -34.28 30.39 0.79
N HIS A 443 -34.66 31.60 1.22
CA HIS A 443 -35.51 31.81 2.39
C HIS A 443 -36.78 30.97 2.33
N ASN A 444 -37.04 30.19 3.38
CA ASN A 444 -38.30 30.23 4.12
C ASN A 444 -38.10 29.61 5.51
N TYR A 445 -38.49 30.37 6.54
CA TYR A 445 -38.47 29.94 7.93
C TYR A 445 -39.36 28.73 8.15
N VAL A 446 -38.76 27.58 8.48
CA VAL A 446 -39.45 26.50 9.20
C VAL A 446 -38.52 25.95 10.26
N ARG A 447 -38.88 26.19 11.53
CA ARG A 447 -38.24 25.61 12.71
C ARG A 447 -38.65 24.14 12.81
N PRO A 448 -37.74 23.15 12.89
CA PRO A 448 -38.12 21.79 13.23
C PRO A 448 -38.38 21.67 14.75
N PRO A 449 -39.33 20.81 15.18
CA PRO A 449 -39.64 20.64 16.59
C PRO A 449 -38.54 19.84 17.29
N VAL A 450 -38.08 20.35 18.44
CA VAL A 450 -37.16 19.66 19.35
C VAL A 450 -37.87 18.46 19.97
N PRO A 451 -37.31 17.23 19.98
CA PRO A 451 -37.80 16.18 20.85
C PRO A 451 -37.37 16.50 22.28
N SER A 452 -38.33 16.89 23.12
CA SER A 452 -38.13 17.07 24.55
C SER A 452 -37.93 15.72 25.24
N VAL A 453 -36.67 15.30 25.44
CA VAL A 453 -36.33 14.19 26.34
C VAL A 453 -36.41 14.70 27.79
N LYS A 454 -37.50 14.37 28.47
CA LYS A 454 -37.64 14.54 29.93
C LYS A 454 -36.78 13.49 30.62
N TRP A 455 -35.80 13.93 31.40
CA TRP A 455 -35.12 13.07 32.38
C TRP A 455 -36.08 12.77 33.53
N ASN A 456 -36.81 11.66 33.45
CA ASN A 456 -37.52 11.14 34.60
C ASN A 456 -36.53 10.38 35.50
N ARG A 457 -36.32 10.92 36.69
CA ARG A 457 -35.53 10.30 37.75
C ARG A 457 -36.38 9.21 38.40
N THR A 458 -36.06 7.95 38.15
CA THR A 458 -36.65 6.80 38.87
C THR A 458 -35.53 6.04 39.59
N THR A 459 -35.38 6.33 40.88
CA THR A 459 -34.88 5.38 41.90
C THR A 459 -35.87 4.20 41.91
N THR A 460 -35.54 2.92 41.96
CA THR A 460 -34.46 2.11 42.57
C THR A 460 -34.51 0.73 41.90
N MET A 461 -33.37 0.11 41.62
CA MET A 461 -33.15 -1.33 41.83
C MET A 461 -31.67 -1.65 41.58
N GLU A 462 -31.02 -2.14 42.62
CA GLU A 462 -29.62 -2.57 42.68
C GLU A 462 -29.31 -3.58 41.56
N ARG A 463 -28.12 -3.46 40.94
CA ARG A 463 -27.52 -4.54 40.18
C ARG A 463 -26.17 -4.90 40.78
N ASP A 464 -26.09 -6.19 41.11
CA ASP A 464 -24.92 -6.99 41.38
C ASP A 464 -23.75 -6.69 40.43
N ASP A 465 -22.65 -6.21 41.00
CA ASP A 465 -21.31 -6.37 40.44
C ASP A 465 -20.79 -7.77 40.79
N ARG A 466 -20.93 -8.71 39.83
CA ARG A 466 -20.15 -9.95 39.81
C ARG A 466 -19.60 -10.20 38.41
N MET A 467 -18.36 -9.78 38.19
CA MET A 467 -17.39 -10.54 37.38
C MET A 467 -16.04 -10.54 38.08
N GLU A 468 -15.87 -11.58 38.91
CA GLU A 468 -14.75 -12.52 38.88
C GLU A 468 -13.32 -11.95 38.78
N SER A 469 -12.86 -11.37 39.90
CA SER A 469 -11.45 -11.40 40.29
C SER A 469 -11.08 -12.82 40.76
N LYS A 470 -10.20 -13.53 40.04
CA LYS A 470 -9.61 -14.79 40.51
C LYS A 470 -8.56 -14.53 41.60
N PRO A 471 -8.67 -15.15 42.80
CA PRO A 471 -7.60 -15.19 43.79
C PRO A 471 -6.74 -16.45 43.63
N GLU A 472 -5.45 -16.31 43.92
CA GLU A 472 -4.46 -17.40 44.00
C GLU A 472 -4.87 -18.44 45.07
N ARG A 473 -4.89 -19.71 44.67
CA ARG A 473 -5.07 -20.85 45.58
C ARG A 473 -3.76 -21.18 46.27
N THR A 474 -3.80 -21.14 47.60
CA THR A 474 -2.91 -21.93 48.46
C THR A 474 -3.38 -23.39 48.46
N MET A 475 -2.50 -24.33 48.15
CA MET A 475 -2.59 -25.72 48.64
C MET A 475 -1.29 -26.06 49.37
N ARG A 476 -1.43 -26.45 50.64
CA ARG A 476 -0.42 -27.13 51.44
C ARG A 476 -0.11 -28.50 50.85
N SER A 477 1.16 -28.88 50.80
CA SER A 477 1.69 -29.97 51.64
C SER A 477 3.22 -30.06 51.61
N SER A 478 3.80 -30.06 52.81
CA SER A 478 5.01 -30.75 53.27
C SER A 478 5.85 -31.56 52.25
N SER A 479 7.15 -31.29 52.15
CA SER A 479 8.20 -31.96 52.96
C SER A 479 9.64 -31.71 52.45
N LEU A 480 10.56 -31.62 53.43
CA LEU A 480 11.98 -32.00 53.43
C LEU A 480 13.07 -31.13 52.73
N GLN A 481 13.73 -30.35 53.59
CA GLN A 481 15.19 -30.23 53.79
C GLN A 481 16.13 -29.79 52.64
N ARG A 482 16.78 -28.63 52.84
CA ARG A 482 18.21 -28.42 52.55
C ARG A 482 18.87 -27.53 53.62
N PRO A 483 20.12 -27.80 54.02
CA PRO A 483 20.89 -26.91 54.87
C PRO A 483 21.85 -26.00 54.08
N SER A 484 22.07 -24.83 54.70
CA SER A 484 23.28 -24.01 54.80
C SER A 484 24.11 -23.64 53.56
N ASN A 485 24.11 -22.31 53.30
CA ASN A 485 25.25 -21.43 53.03
C ASN A 485 26.62 -22.08 52.89
N TYR A 486 27.34 -21.72 51.82
CA TYR A 486 28.70 -21.17 51.86
C TYR A 486 29.03 -20.49 50.51
N LEU A 487 29.39 -19.20 50.58
CA LEU A 487 30.27 -18.50 49.63
C LEU A 487 31.68 -19.10 49.76
N PRO A 488 32.55 -19.10 48.72
CA PRO A 488 33.37 -17.90 48.46
C PRO A 488 33.84 -17.64 47.01
N ASN A 489 34.35 -16.42 46.84
CA ASN A 489 35.35 -15.90 45.88
C ASN A 489 36.24 -16.93 45.18
N TYR A 490 36.72 -16.61 43.96
CA TYR A 490 38.14 -16.30 43.70
C TYR A 490 38.35 -15.66 42.31
N ASP A 491 39.24 -14.67 42.29
CA ASP A 491 39.87 -14.03 41.14
C ASP A 491 40.94 -14.91 40.45
N CYS A 492 41.38 -14.45 39.26
CA CYS A 492 42.57 -14.83 38.47
C CYS A 492 42.49 -16.20 37.77
N ILE A 493 42.80 -16.37 36.48
CA ILE A 493 43.85 -15.80 35.60
C ILE A 493 43.28 -15.57 34.19
#